data_AF-A0A3B9YV26-F1
#
_entry.id   AF-A0A3B9YV26-F1
#
_cell.length_a   1.000
_cell.length_b   1.000
_cell.length_c   1.000
_cell.angle_alpha   90.00
_cell.angle_beta   90.00
_cell.angle_gamma   90.00
#
_symmetry.space_group_name_H-M   'P 1'
#
loop_
_entity.id
_entity.type
_entity.pdbx_description
1 polymer ?
#
loop_
_entity_poly.entity_id
_entity_poly.type
_entity_poly.pdbx_seq_one_letter_code
_entity_poly.pdbx_strand_id
1 'polypeptide(L)'
;MKTFCLTLIAAVFVVAPATAQEYARIKNRWTGNFLNIERGVVEVTPIKPGWHSAQWSVEEAPGGSYRVINRWTGCALHIEHGPVTCGEVEEGWHSAMWIEENTQDGFTRIKNRWKGCYLNIEKGPVRCTQIAPGWHSAMWTDE
;
A
#
# COMPACT_ATOMS: atom_id res chain seq x y z
N MET A 1 29.60 -44.98 -45.86
CA MET A 1 29.37 -43.55 -45.56
C MET A 1 27.95 -43.40 -45.02
N LYS A 2 27.76 -43.07 -43.74
CA LYS A 2 26.45 -42.72 -43.18
C LYS A 2 26.54 -41.28 -42.69
N THR A 3 25.81 -40.41 -43.37
CA THR A 3 25.71 -38.97 -43.05
C THR A 3 24.87 -38.80 -41.78
N PHE A 4 25.44 -38.18 -40.75
CA PHE A 4 24.70 -37.75 -39.56
C PHE A 4 24.14 -36.35 -39.83
N CYS A 5 22.82 -36.20 -39.76
CA CYS A 5 22.15 -34.91 -39.84
C CYS A 5 22.06 -34.34 -38.41
N LEU A 6 22.81 -33.27 -38.13
CA LEU A 6 22.67 -32.52 -36.88
C LEU A 6 21.42 -31.64 -37.00
N THR A 7 20.37 -31.95 -36.26
CA THR A 7 19.25 -31.03 -36.05
C THR A 7 19.66 -30.00 -35.00
N LEU A 8 19.85 -28.76 -35.44
CA LEU A 8 20.04 -27.61 -34.56
C LEU A 8 18.68 -27.26 -33.95
N ILE A 9 18.49 -27.54 -32.66
CA ILE A 9 17.30 -27.07 -31.93
C ILE A 9 17.59 -25.64 -31.48
N ALA A 10 16.95 -24.67 -32.12
CA ALA A 10 16.94 -23.29 -31.65
C ALA A 10 16.04 -23.20 -30.41
N ALA A 11 16.63 -22.93 -29.24
CA ALA A 11 15.88 -22.61 -28.04
C ALA A 11 15.28 -21.20 -28.18
N VAL A 12 13.97 -21.11 -28.30
CA VAL A 12 13.24 -19.83 -28.27
C VAL A 12 13.02 -19.48 -26.79
N PHE A 13 13.74 -18.47 -26.31
CA PHE A 13 13.48 -17.89 -25.00
C PHE A 13 12.25 -16.97 -25.09
N VAL A 14 11.13 -17.40 -24.49
CA VAL A 14 9.98 -16.54 -24.28
C VAL A 14 10.29 -15.65 -23.07
N VAL A 15 10.65 -14.39 -23.32
CA VAL A 15 10.78 -13.39 -22.28
C VAL A 15 9.36 -12.89 -21.96
N ALA A 16 8.82 -13.27 -20.80
CA ALA A 16 7.58 -12.67 -20.33
C ALA A 16 7.82 -11.17 -20.04
N PRO A 17 6.90 -10.27 -20.43
CA PRO A 17 7.02 -8.87 -20.07
C PRO A 17 6.92 -8.75 -18.55
N ALA A 18 7.93 -8.14 -17.92
CA ALA A 18 7.83 -7.72 -16.53
C ALA A 18 6.84 -6.55 -16.47
N THR A 19 5.69 -6.74 -15.83
CA THR A 19 4.76 -5.64 -15.53
C THR A 19 5.45 -4.71 -14.54
N ALA A 20 5.53 -3.41 -14.86
CA ALA A 20 6.02 -2.43 -13.91
C ALA A 20 5.08 -2.41 -12.68
N GLN A 21 5.65 -2.51 -11.48
CA GLN A 21 4.87 -2.34 -10.24
C GLN A 21 4.23 -0.95 -10.26
N GLU A 22 2.90 -0.89 -10.16
CA GLU A 22 2.18 0.36 -10.06
C GLU A 22 2.32 0.93 -8.65
N TYR A 23 2.56 2.24 -8.57
CA TYR A 23 2.69 2.98 -7.33
C TYR A 23 1.71 4.13 -7.34
N ALA A 24 0.96 4.28 -6.25
CA ALA A 24 0.04 5.38 -6.03
C ALA A 24 0.47 6.23 -4.83
N ARG A 25 -0.05 7.45 -4.75
CA ARG A 25 -0.01 8.26 -3.53
C ARG A 25 -1.37 8.23 -2.87
N ILE A 26 -1.39 8.01 -1.56
CA ILE A 26 -2.63 7.94 -0.79
C ILE A 26 -2.92 9.33 -0.21
N LYS A 27 -3.90 10.02 -0.76
CA LYS A 27 -4.26 11.39 -0.41
C LYS A 27 -5.40 11.44 0.59
N ASN A 28 -5.24 12.21 1.65
CA ASN A 28 -6.28 12.42 2.64
C ASN A 28 -7.29 13.48 2.17
N ARG A 29 -8.58 13.17 2.22
CA ARG A 29 -9.64 14.10 1.81
C ARG A 29 -9.67 15.39 2.63
N TRP A 30 -9.47 15.31 3.94
CA TRP A 30 -9.65 16.46 4.82
C TRP A 30 -8.59 17.54 4.63
N THR A 31 -7.34 17.11 4.38
CA THR A 31 -6.20 18.03 4.27
C THR A 31 -5.70 18.23 2.85
N GLY A 32 -6.03 17.32 1.92
CA GLY A 32 -5.46 17.28 0.58
C GLY A 32 -3.98 16.84 0.55
N ASN A 33 -3.42 16.45 1.69
CA ASN A 33 -2.04 16.01 1.86
C ASN A 33 -1.91 14.49 1.71
N PHE A 34 -0.68 13.99 1.66
CA PHE A 34 -0.40 12.60 1.31
C PHE A 34 0.22 11.82 2.45
N LEU A 35 -0.20 10.55 2.60
CA LEU A 35 0.44 9.58 3.47
C LEU A 35 1.88 9.35 3.00
N ASN A 36 2.85 9.53 3.90
CA ASN A 36 4.26 9.36 3.57
C ASN A 36 5.10 8.99 4.81
N ILE A 37 6.37 8.70 4.56
CA ILE A 37 7.39 8.41 5.59
C ILE A 37 8.63 9.30 5.45
N GLU A 38 8.50 10.50 4.88
CA GLU A 38 9.66 11.35 4.54
C GLU A 38 10.58 11.60 5.74
N ARG A 39 9.98 11.80 6.92
CA ARG A 39 10.70 12.05 8.18
C ARG A 39 10.99 10.79 8.98
N GLY A 40 10.88 9.62 8.37
CA GLY A 40 11.09 8.31 9.01
C GLY A 40 9.93 7.84 9.89
N VAL A 41 8.81 8.55 9.90
CA VAL A 41 7.58 8.18 10.62
C VAL A 41 6.38 8.30 9.68
N VAL A 42 5.34 7.51 9.92
CA VAL A 42 4.10 7.59 9.13
C VAL A 42 3.38 8.90 9.44
N GLU A 43 3.23 9.74 8.44
CA GLU A 43 2.58 11.05 8.55
C GLU A 43 1.73 11.39 7.33
N VAL A 44 0.92 12.45 7.44
CA VAL A 44 0.17 13.05 6.33
C VAL A 44 0.56 14.51 6.22
N THR A 45 1.38 14.82 5.22
CA THR A 45 2.01 16.14 5.03
C THR A 45 2.07 16.50 3.54
N PRO A 46 2.30 17.79 3.20
CA PRO A 46 2.61 18.16 1.83
C PRO A 46 3.89 17.47 1.35
N ILE A 47 3.85 16.92 0.14
CA ILE A 47 5.00 16.27 -0.50
C ILE A 47 5.21 16.85 -1.91
N LYS A 48 6.41 16.72 -2.45
CA LYS A 48 6.67 17.11 -3.85
C LYS A 48 6.39 15.94 -4.79
N PRO A 49 5.98 16.22 -6.04
CA PRO A 49 5.87 15.19 -7.06
C PRO A 49 7.18 14.38 -7.19
N GLY A 50 7.05 13.06 -7.34
CA GLY A 50 8.17 12.14 -7.51
C GLY A 50 8.85 11.66 -6.22
N TRP A 51 8.46 12.16 -5.05
CA TRP A 51 9.00 11.68 -3.78
C TRP A 51 8.56 10.24 -3.50
N HIS A 52 9.51 9.31 -3.49
CA HIS A 52 9.24 7.88 -3.27
C HIS A 52 8.72 7.58 -1.87
N SER A 53 9.01 8.44 -0.89
CA SER A 53 8.52 8.33 0.49
C SER A 53 6.99 8.41 0.60
N ALA A 54 6.32 8.99 -0.40
CA ALA A 54 4.87 9.12 -0.49
C ALA A 54 4.24 8.16 -1.50
N GLN A 55 5.03 7.26 -2.10
CA GLN A 55 4.56 6.31 -3.10
C GLN A 55 4.44 4.92 -2.47
N TRP A 56 3.32 4.27 -2.74
CA TRP A 56 2.95 3.01 -2.11
C TRP A 56 2.50 2.01 -3.18
N SER A 57 2.90 0.75 -3.05
CA SER A 57 2.24 -0.36 -3.73
C SER A 57 1.14 -0.92 -2.83
N VAL A 58 0.04 -1.30 -3.46
CA VAL A 58 -1.07 -2.02 -2.82
C VAL A 58 -1.00 -3.46 -3.33
N GLU A 59 -0.60 -4.37 -2.45
CA GLU A 59 -0.35 -5.77 -2.78
C GLU A 59 -1.41 -6.66 -2.15
N GLU A 60 -2.02 -7.54 -2.96
CA GLU A 60 -3.05 -8.46 -2.47
C GLU A 60 -2.53 -9.34 -1.31
N ALA A 61 -3.38 -9.53 -0.32
CA ALA A 61 -3.18 -10.41 0.82
C ALA A 61 -4.41 -11.31 1.01
N PRO A 62 -4.28 -12.46 1.70
CA PRO A 62 -5.36 -13.43 1.84
C PRO A 62 -6.68 -12.81 2.33
N GLY A 63 -7.83 -13.38 1.95
CA GLY A 63 -9.12 -12.97 2.49
C GLY A 63 -9.59 -11.57 2.04
N GLY A 64 -9.22 -11.15 0.82
CA GLY A 64 -9.66 -9.86 0.25
C GLY A 64 -9.07 -8.65 0.96
N SER A 65 -7.89 -8.81 1.56
CA SER A 65 -7.15 -7.71 2.17
C SER A 65 -5.94 -7.36 1.32
N TYR A 66 -5.23 -6.30 1.67
CA TYR A 66 -3.99 -5.89 1.01
C TYR A 66 -2.94 -5.47 2.04
N ARG A 67 -1.70 -5.44 1.59
CA ARG A 67 -0.59 -4.75 2.25
C ARG A 67 -0.31 -3.44 1.52
N VAL A 68 0.08 -2.42 2.28
CA VAL A 68 0.48 -1.11 1.76
C VAL A 68 1.98 -0.99 1.96
N ILE A 69 2.75 -1.09 0.88
CA ILE A 69 4.21 -1.18 0.93
C ILE A 69 4.82 0.11 0.39
N ASN A 70 5.69 0.74 1.16
CA ASN A 70 6.32 1.99 0.76
C ASN A 70 7.39 1.74 -0.32
N ARG A 71 7.36 2.51 -1.40
CA ARG A 71 8.34 2.39 -2.49
C ARG A 71 9.76 2.71 -2.05
N TRP A 72 9.95 3.68 -1.16
CA TRP A 72 11.29 4.16 -0.82
C TRP A 72 12.09 3.15 -0.01
N THR A 73 11.45 2.51 0.96
CA THR A 73 12.11 1.62 1.92
C THR A 73 11.68 0.17 1.83
N GLY A 74 10.57 -0.14 1.16
CA GLY A 74 9.96 -1.47 1.15
C GLY A 74 9.23 -1.83 2.44
N CYS A 75 9.10 -0.91 3.40
CA CYS A 75 8.40 -1.19 4.65
C CYS A 75 6.88 -1.29 4.43
N ALA A 76 6.20 -2.11 5.23
CA ALA A 76 4.75 -2.26 5.18
C ALA A 76 4.08 -1.39 6.24
N LEU A 77 2.93 -0.79 5.92
CA LEU A 77 2.10 -0.10 6.89
C LEU A 77 1.43 -1.11 7.85
N HIS A 78 1.61 -0.96 9.16
CA HIS A 78 1.03 -1.87 10.16
C HIS A 78 0.74 -1.21 11.50
N ILE A 79 0.01 -1.93 12.37
CA ILE A 79 -0.34 -1.51 13.73
C ILE A 79 0.09 -2.49 14.83
N GLU A 80 1.01 -3.41 14.51
CA GLU A 80 1.47 -4.48 15.41
C GLU A 80 1.75 -3.99 16.84
N HIS A 81 2.49 -2.90 16.99
CA HIS A 81 2.91 -2.37 18.29
C HIS A 81 2.01 -1.24 18.82
N GLY A 82 0.81 -1.07 18.25
CA GLY A 82 -0.19 -0.09 18.69
C GLY A 82 -0.36 1.09 17.74
N PRO A 83 0.62 2.01 17.61
CA PRO A 83 0.57 3.09 16.63
C PRO A 83 0.62 2.58 15.19
N VAL A 84 0.16 3.42 14.25
CA VAL A 84 0.39 3.16 12.82
C VAL A 84 1.85 3.48 12.52
N THR A 85 2.56 2.48 12.01
CA THR A 85 3.99 2.57 11.68
C THR A 85 4.26 1.89 10.35
N CYS A 86 5.46 2.08 9.82
CA CYS A 86 5.94 1.39 8.63
C CYS A 86 7.20 0.62 8.99
N GLY A 87 7.17 -0.70 8.83
CA GLY A 87 8.24 -1.58 9.27
C GLY A 87 8.24 -2.94 8.58
N GLU A 88 9.12 -3.82 9.05
CA GLU A 88 9.12 -5.22 8.66
C GLU A 88 7.88 -5.93 9.22
N VAL A 89 7.32 -6.84 8.43
CA VAL A 89 6.13 -7.61 8.80
C VAL A 89 6.30 -9.03 8.32
N GLU A 90 5.78 -10.00 9.09
CA GLU A 90 5.84 -11.40 8.69
C GLU A 90 4.59 -11.83 7.90
N GLU A 91 4.68 -13.00 7.29
CA GLU A 91 3.53 -13.66 6.72
C GLU A 91 2.45 -13.93 7.79
N GLY A 92 1.19 -13.68 7.43
CA GLY A 92 0.06 -13.91 8.35
C GLY A 92 -0.23 -12.77 9.34
N TRP A 93 0.62 -11.74 9.46
CA TRP A 93 0.36 -10.59 10.34
C TRP A 93 -0.87 -9.79 9.88
N HIS A 94 -2.02 -10.04 10.51
CA HIS A 94 -3.25 -9.30 10.24
C HIS A 94 -3.16 -7.82 10.59
N SER A 95 -2.21 -7.43 11.44
CA SER A 95 -1.92 -6.04 11.79
C SER A 95 -1.37 -5.22 10.63
N ALA A 96 -0.80 -5.89 9.62
CA ALA A 96 -0.28 -5.31 8.38
C ALA A 96 -1.26 -5.46 7.19
N MET A 97 -2.45 -6.02 7.43
CA MET A 97 -3.47 -6.26 6.41
C MET A 97 -4.58 -5.23 6.55
N TRP A 98 -4.97 -4.67 5.41
CA TRP A 98 -5.95 -3.60 5.32
C TRP A 98 -7.07 -3.97 4.36
N ILE A 99 -8.24 -3.34 4.52
CA ILE A 99 -9.45 -3.54 3.72
C ILE A 99 -9.95 -2.17 3.29
N GLU A 100 -10.29 -2.03 2.02
CA GLU A 100 -10.86 -0.80 1.45
C GLU A 100 -12.38 -0.87 1.50
N GLU A 101 -12.98 0.13 2.12
CA GLU A 101 -14.43 0.31 2.16
C GLU A 101 -14.77 1.60 1.42
N ASN A 102 -15.39 1.47 0.24
CA ASN A 102 -15.83 2.61 -0.56
C ASN A 102 -16.91 3.41 0.18
N THR A 103 -16.81 4.74 0.10
CA THR A 103 -17.83 5.68 0.55
C THR A 103 -18.78 6.01 -0.59
N GLN A 104 -19.98 6.51 -0.26
CA GLN A 104 -20.97 6.88 -1.28
C GLN A 104 -20.54 8.06 -2.17
N ASP A 105 -19.58 8.85 -1.70
CA ASP A 105 -19.08 10.04 -2.39
C ASP A 105 -17.71 9.84 -3.06
N GLY A 106 -17.35 8.58 -3.34
CA GLY A 106 -16.21 8.24 -4.20
C GLY A 106 -14.84 8.26 -3.51
N PHE A 107 -14.81 8.23 -2.18
CA PHE A 107 -13.58 8.06 -1.39
C PHE A 107 -13.50 6.65 -0.82
N THR A 108 -12.37 6.32 -0.23
CA THR A 108 -12.16 5.03 0.41
C THR A 108 -11.82 5.21 1.88
N ARG A 109 -12.30 4.29 2.72
CA ARG A 109 -11.85 4.11 4.10
C ARG A 109 -10.92 2.92 4.17
N ILE A 110 -9.79 3.08 4.85
CA ILE A 110 -8.77 2.04 4.99
C ILE A 110 -8.89 1.42 6.38
N LYS A 111 -9.42 0.20 6.45
CA LYS A 111 -9.71 -0.54 7.68
C LYS A 111 -8.66 -1.59 7.95
N ASN A 112 -8.09 -1.60 9.15
CA ASN A 112 -7.17 -2.64 9.56
C ASN A 112 -7.92 -3.95 9.81
N ARG A 113 -7.45 -5.05 9.22
CA ARG A 113 -8.08 -6.36 9.33
C ARG A 113 -8.05 -6.92 10.75
N TRP A 114 -6.99 -6.67 11.51
CA TRP A 114 -6.84 -7.23 12.86
C TRP A 114 -7.79 -6.59 13.87
N LYS A 115 -7.79 -5.26 13.97
CA LYS A 115 -8.54 -4.53 15.00
C LYS A 115 -9.84 -3.89 14.51
N GLY A 116 -10.12 -3.93 13.21
CA GLY A 116 -11.30 -3.29 12.62
C GLY A 116 -11.33 -1.76 12.81
N CYS A 117 -10.18 -1.15 13.12
CA CYS A 117 -10.02 0.30 13.20
C CYS A 117 -9.69 0.89 11.83
N TYR A 118 -9.82 2.20 11.68
CA TYR A 118 -9.63 2.90 10.41
C TYR A 118 -8.46 3.87 10.47
N LEU A 119 -7.66 3.89 9.41
CA LEU A 119 -6.61 4.87 9.20
C LEU A 119 -7.22 6.27 9.11
N ASN A 120 -6.80 7.17 10.00
CA ASN A 120 -7.30 8.54 10.05
C ASN A 120 -6.31 9.50 10.74
N ILE A 121 -6.61 10.79 10.63
CA ILE A 121 -5.85 11.89 11.25
C ILE A 121 -6.71 12.79 12.16
N GLU A 122 -7.85 12.31 12.65
CA GLU A 122 -8.84 13.14 13.36
C GLU A 122 -8.26 13.83 14.60
N LYS A 123 -7.49 13.09 15.41
CA LYS A 123 -7.03 13.51 16.75
C LYS A 123 -5.51 13.59 16.87
N GLY A 124 -4.82 13.96 15.79
CA GLY A 124 -3.37 14.16 15.76
C GLY A 124 -2.70 13.44 14.60
N PRO A 125 -1.51 12.82 14.79
CA PRO A 125 -0.82 12.14 13.71
C PRO A 125 -1.66 10.96 13.19
N VAL A 126 -1.15 10.30 12.14
CA VAL A 126 -1.80 9.12 11.56
C VAL A 126 -2.04 8.06 12.63
N ARG A 127 -3.29 7.62 12.75
CA ARG A 127 -3.77 6.66 13.75
C ARG A 127 -4.69 5.63 13.12
N CYS A 128 -4.88 4.52 13.82
CA CYS A 128 -5.93 3.56 13.54
C CYS A 128 -6.92 3.55 14.71
N THR A 129 -8.10 4.12 14.52
CA THR A 129 -9.14 4.20 15.56
C THR A 129 -10.52 3.89 15.00
N GLN A 130 -11.52 3.74 15.88
CA GLN A 130 -12.90 3.86 15.45
C GLN A 130 -13.17 5.28 14.93
N ILE A 131 -14.10 5.39 13.99
CA ILE A 131 -14.45 6.64 13.31
C ILE A 131 -15.96 6.89 13.41
N ALA A 132 -16.37 8.16 13.34
CA ALA A 132 -17.78 8.52 13.27
C ALA A 132 -18.22 8.74 11.81
N PRO A 133 -19.54 8.70 11.53
CA PRO A 133 -20.07 9.13 10.25
C PRO A 133 -19.57 10.53 9.87
N GLY A 134 -19.25 10.74 8.58
CA GLY A 134 -18.80 12.04 8.07
C GLY A 134 -17.35 12.44 8.35
N TRP A 135 -16.55 11.62 9.05
CA TRP A 135 -15.13 11.92 9.28
C TRP A 135 -14.33 11.89 7.97
N HIS A 136 -14.15 13.06 7.36
CA HIS A 136 -13.29 13.24 6.17
C HIS A 136 -11.82 12.96 6.47
N SER A 137 -11.40 13.06 7.74
CA SER A 137 -10.07 12.70 8.22
C SER A 137 -9.72 11.22 8.00
N ALA A 138 -10.72 10.36 7.81
CA ALA A 138 -10.61 8.93 7.58
C ALA A 138 -10.92 8.52 6.13
N MET A 139 -11.00 9.49 5.21
CA MET A 139 -11.33 9.27 3.81
C MET A 139 -10.13 9.57 2.92
N TRP A 140 -9.87 8.67 1.98
CA TRP A 140 -8.66 8.65 1.18
C TRP A 140 -8.97 8.47 -0.31
N THR A 141 -8.05 8.89 -1.17
CA THR A 141 -8.06 8.62 -2.62
C THR A 141 -6.66 8.29 -3.08
N ASP A 142 -6.55 7.37 -4.04
CA ASP A 142 -5.29 7.08 -4.71
C ASP A 142 -5.07 8.06 -5.88
N GLU A 143 -3.85 8.61 -5.99
CA GLU A 143 -3.42 9.58 -7.01
C GLU A 143 -2.06 9.25 -7.64
#